data_AF-A0A087WZY0-F1
#
_entry.id   AF-A0A087WZY0-F1
#
_cell.length_a   1.000
_cell.length_b   1.000
_cell.length_c   1.000
_cell.angle_alpha   90.00
_cell.angle_beta   90.00
_cell.angle_gamma   90.00
#
_symmetry.space_group_name_H-M   'P 1'
#
loop_
_entity.id
_entity.type
_entity.pdbx_description
1 polymer ?
#
loop_
_entity_poly.entity_id
_entity_poly.type
_entity_poly.pdbx_seq_one_letter_code
_entity_poly.pdbx_strand_id
1 'polypeptide(L)'
;MAQEVDTAQGAEMRRGAGAARGRASWCWALALLWLAVVPGWSRVSGIPSRRHWPVPYKRFDFRPKPDPYCQAKYTFCPTGSPIPVMEGDDDIEVFRLQAPVWEFKYGDLLGHLKIMHDAIGFRSTLTGKNYTMEWYELFQLGNCTFPHLRPEMDAPFWCNQGAACFFEGIDDVHWKENGTLVQVATISGKL
;
A
#
# COMPACT_ATOMS: atom_id res chain seq x y z
N MET A 1 -7.29 -15.00 71.99
CA MET A 1 -6.30 -14.77 73.06
C MET A 1 -5.41 -13.65 72.56
N ALA A 2 -5.77 -12.41 72.89
CA ALA A 2 -5.20 -11.58 73.97
C ALA A 2 -4.01 -10.77 73.42
N GLN A 3 -4.27 -9.51 73.03
CA GLN A 3 -3.89 -8.26 73.74
C GLN A 3 -2.39 -7.94 73.53
N GLU A 4 -2.03 -6.72 73.13
CA GLU A 4 -1.93 -5.59 74.05
C GLU A 4 -2.02 -4.21 73.35
N VAL A 5 -2.54 -3.25 74.10
CA VAL A 5 -2.71 -1.83 73.81
C VAL A 5 -1.66 -1.09 74.64
N ASP A 6 -1.03 -0.03 74.14
CA ASP A 6 -0.86 1.16 74.99
C ASP A 6 -0.70 2.47 74.21
N THR A 7 -1.02 3.53 74.93
CA THR A 7 -1.42 4.88 74.57
C THR A 7 -0.36 5.88 75.02
N ALA A 8 -0.52 7.12 74.57
CA ALA A 8 -0.27 8.37 75.32
C ALA A 8 0.93 9.27 74.94
N GLN A 9 0.55 10.53 74.64
CA GLN A 9 1.13 11.80 75.11
C GLN A 9 2.55 12.14 74.63
N GLY A 10 2.83 13.27 73.97
CA GLY A 10 2.36 14.62 74.26
C GLY A 10 3.55 15.42 74.80
N ALA A 11 4.19 16.26 73.96
CA ALA A 11 5.07 17.34 74.43
C ALA A 11 5.21 18.40 73.34
N GLU A 12 4.46 19.48 73.52
CA GLU A 12 4.62 20.76 72.84
C GLU A 12 5.86 21.48 73.41
N MET A 13 6.79 21.94 72.57
CA MET A 13 7.72 23.00 72.97
C MET A 13 7.93 24.03 71.86
N ARG A 14 7.77 25.28 72.30
CA ARG A 14 7.71 26.54 71.56
C ARG A 14 9.02 26.98 70.90
N ARG A 15 8.82 27.64 69.74
CA ARG A 15 9.43 28.87 69.22
C ARG A 15 10.96 28.95 69.07
N GLY A 16 11.36 29.16 67.81
CA GLY A 16 12.50 30.00 67.42
C GLY A 16 12.26 30.57 66.03
N ALA A 17 11.81 31.82 65.94
CA ALA A 17 11.75 32.56 64.69
C ALA A 17 13.16 33.04 64.33
N GLY A 18 13.66 32.67 63.15
CA GLY A 18 14.98 33.05 62.66
C GLY A 18 15.02 33.10 61.15
N ALA A 19 14.84 34.31 60.62
CA ALA A 19 15.14 34.82 59.28
C ALA A 19 15.71 33.85 58.23
N ALA A 20 14.96 33.62 57.14
CA ALA A 20 15.50 33.11 55.88
C ALA A 20 14.87 33.84 54.67
N ARG A 21 15.05 35.16 54.58
CA ARG A 21 14.53 35.99 53.48
C ARG A 21 15.49 36.09 52.27
N GLY A 22 16.42 35.15 52.10
CA GLY A 22 17.52 35.27 51.12
C GLY A 22 17.66 34.17 50.07
N ARG A 23 16.88 33.08 50.11
CA ARG A 23 17.04 31.95 49.16
C ARG A 23 16.01 31.89 48.04
N ALA A 24 14.91 32.64 48.16
CA ALA A 24 13.81 32.55 47.19
C ALA A 24 14.09 33.33 45.89
N SER A 25 14.94 34.34 45.86
CA SER A 25 15.18 35.13 44.63
C SER A 25 16.16 34.46 43.66
N TRP A 26 17.05 33.60 44.15
CA TRP A 26 18.11 33.02 43.32
C TRP A 26 17.62 31.82 42.47
N CYS A 27 16.64 31.06 42.98
CA CYS A 27 16.03 29.95 42.24
C CYS A 27 15.19 30.40 41.03
N TRP A 28 14.63 31.61 41.07
CA TRP A 28 13.85 32.15 39.95
C TRP A 28 14.73 32.74 38.84
N ALA A 29 15.90 33.31 39.19
CA ALA A 29 16.85 33.82 38.20
C ALA A 29 17.46 32.70 37.36
N LEU A 30 17.73 31.53 37.95
CA LEU A 30 18.23 30.35 37.23
C LEU A 30 17.15 29.69 36.36
N ALA A 31 15.89 29.68 36.80
CA ALA A 31 14.77 29.16 36.00
C ALA A 31 14.51 30.00 34.74
N LEU A 32 14.70 31.33 34.80
CA LEU A 32 14.55 32.22 33.65
C LEU A 32 15.71 32.12 32.65
N LEU A 33 16.93 31.79 33.12
CA LEU A 33 18.08 31.57 32.25
C LEU A 33 18.00 30.26 31.44
N TRP A 34 17.29 29.25 31.96
CA TRP A 34 17.02 28.00 31.22
C TRP A 34 15.98 28.15 30.11
N LEU A 35 15.12 29.19 30.16
CA LEU A 35 14.17 29.48 29.08
C LEU A 35 14.80 30.28 27.92
N ALA A 36 15.98 30.86 28.12
CA ALA A 36 16.66 31.69 27.11
C ALA A 36 17.65 30.93 26.22
N VAL A 37 17.93 29.65 26.50
CA VAL A 37 18.86 28.82 25.71
C VAL A 37 18.11 27.59 25.19
N VAL A 38 17.05 27.82 24.44
CA VAL A 38 16.63 26.85 23.43
C VAL A 38 17.41 27.23 22.18
N PRO A 39 18.41 26.45 21.71
CA PRO A 39 19.03 26.72 20.44
C PRO A 39 17.90 26.70 19.41
N GLY A 40 17.71 27.83 18.72
CA GLY A 40 16.64 28.01 17.78
C GLY A 40 16.57 26.80 16.86
N TRP A 41 15.51 26.00 17.02
CA TRP A 41 15.04 25.20 15.92
C TRP A 41 14.75 26.19 14.82
N SER A 42 15.67 26.26 13.86
CA SER A 42 15.43 26.84 12.56
C SER A 42 14.06 26.35 12.15
N ARG A 43 13.07 27.24 12.19
CA ARG A 43 11.82 27.01 11.50
C ARG A 43 12.28 26.85 10.05
N VAL A 44 12.38 25.61 9.61
CA VAL A 44 12.37 25.31 8.19
C VAL A 44 11.03 25.86 7.76
N SER A 45 11.05 27.11 7.29
CA SER A 45 10.01 27.71 6.48
C SER A 45 10.02 26.97 5.15
N GLY A 46 9.77 25.66 5.20
CA GLY A 46 9.38 24.89 4.06
C GLY A 46 8.06 25.51 3.66
N ILE A 47 8.10 26.29 2.58
CA ILE A 47 6.91 26.64 1.80
C ILE A 47 6.11 25.34 1.76
N PRO A 48 4.85 25.31 2.25
CA PRO A 48 4.06 24.11 2.12
C PRO A 48 3.94 23.90 0.63
N SER A 49 4.70 22.96 0.06
CA SER A 49 4.44 22.51 -1.29
C SER A 49 3.01 22.02 -1.21
N ARG A 50 2.08 22.78 -1.78
CA ARG A 50 0.66 22.45 -1.83
C ARG A 50 0.59 21.22 -2.73
N ARG A 51 0.90 20.05 -2.17
CA ARG A 51 0.77 18.77 -2.85
C ARG A 51 -0.73 18.60 -3.01
N HIS A 52 -1.19 18.75 -4.24
CA HIS A 52 -2.58 18.56 -4.58
C HIS A 52 -2.87 17.06 -4.44
N TRP A 53 -3.95 16.73 -3.75
CA TRP A 53 -4.46 15.38 -3.64
C TRP A 53 -5.48 15.16 -4.78
N PRO A 54 -5.41 14.08 -5.57
CA PRO A 54 -4.47 12.95 -5.51
C PRO A 54 -3.05 13.27 -5.98
N VAL A 55 -2.03 12.69 -5.34
CA VAL A 55 -0.65 12.71 -5.87
C VAL A 55 -0.65 11.91 -7.17
N PRO A 56 -0.29 12.50 -8.32
CA PRO A 56 -0.37 11.82 -9.60
C PRO A 56 0.66 10.68 -9.69
N TYR A 57 0.27 9.59 -10.35
CA TYR A 57 1.19 8.47 -10.63
C TYR A 57 2.27 8.91 -11.61
N LYS A 58 3.55 8.79 -11.20
CA LYS A 58 4.69 9.14 -12.04
C LYS A 58 4.90 8.07 -13.13
N ARG A 59 5.01 8.50 -14.38
CA ARG A 59 5.37 7.64 -15.52
C ARG A 59 6.85 7.77 -15.89
N PHE A 60 7.32 6.84 -16.70
CA PHE A 60 8.68 6.77 -17.22
C PHE A 60 8.64 6.59 -18.74
N ASP A 61 9.69 7.02 -19.43
CA ASP A 61 9.75 6.98 -20.90
C ASP A 61 10.01 5.56 -21.44
N PHE A 62 10.47 4.65 -20.60
CA PHE A 62 10.71 3.24 -20.95
C PHE A 62 10.53 2.33 -19.73
N ARG A 63 10.28 1.04 -19.99
CA ARG A 63 10.30 -0.02 -18.95
C ARG A 63 11.72 -0.59 -18.83
N PRO A 64 12.38 -0.49 -17.67
CA PRO A 64 13.67 -1.13 -17.45
C PRO A 64 13.51 -2.65 -17.38
N LYS A 65 14.53 -3.39 -17.82
CA LYS A 65 14.58 -4.85 -17.62
C LYS A 65 14.53 -5.17 -16.12
N PRO A 66 13.80 -6.21 -15.69
CA PRO A 66 13.83 -6.62 -14.30
C PRO A 66 15.23 -7.02 -13.84
N ASP A 67 15.56 -6.68 -12.61
CA ASP A 67 16.83 -7.09 -11.98
C ASP A 67 16.85 -8.62 -11.77
N PRO A 68 17.99 -9.31 -11.98
CA PRO A 68 18.10 -10.75 -11.77
C PRO A 68 17.71 -11.23 -10.38
N TYR A 69 17.79 -10.38 -9.35
CA TYR A 69 17.27 -10.69 -8.02
C TYR A 69 15.77 -10.98 -8.02
N CYS A 70 15.00 -10.30 -8.88
CA CYS A 70 13.56 -10.49 -8.98
C CYS A 70 13.24 -11.75 -9.79
N GLN A 71 12.89 -12.84 -9.09
CA GLN A 71 12.50 -14.12 -9.68
C GLN A 71 11.05 -14.44 -9.32
N ALA A 72 10.25 -14.79 -10.32
CA ALA A 72 8.86 -15.20 -10.12
C ALA A 72 8.78 -16.72 -9.90
N LYS A 73 7.95 -17.15 -8.95
CA LYS A 73 7.61 -18.59 -8.80
C LYS A 73 6.67 -19.07 -9.91
N TYR A 74 5.76 -18.20 -10.34
CA TYR A 74 4.86 -18.41 -11.46
C TYR A 74 5.22 -17.40 -12.54
N THR A 75 5.49 -17.88 -13.75
CA THR A 75 5.87 -17.03 -14.88
C THR A 75 4.78 -16.01 -15.17
N PHE A 76 5.16 -14.75 -15.31
CA PHE A 76 4.27 -13.69 -15.78
C PHE A 76 3.83 -13.94 -17.22
N CYS A 77 2.52 -13.86 -17.48
CA CYS A 77 1.91 -13.94 -18.81
C CYS A 77 2.38 -15.15 -19.65
N PRO A 78 2.20 -16.39 -19.16
CA PRO A 78 2.83 -17.57 -19.76
C PRO A 78 2.31 -17.89 -21.17
N THR A 79 1.08 -17.51 -21.49
CA THR A 79 0.41 -17.71 -22.79
C THR A 79 0.27 -16.42 -23.59
N GLY A 80 1.01 -15.37 -23.22
CA GLY A 80 0.94 -14.07 -23.85
C GLY A 80 1.16 -14.12 -25.36
N SER A 81 0.27 -13.48 -26.12
CA SER A 81 0.37 -13.34 -27.56
C SER A 81 0.39 -11.86 -27.98
N PRO A 82 0.95 -11.53 -29.15
CA PRO A 82 0.83 -10.19 -29.70
C PRO A 82 -0.64 -9.81 -29.91
N ILE A 83 -0.99 -8.55 -29.68
CA ILE A 83 -2.32 -8.02 -29.98
C ILE A 83 -2.52 -8.05 -31.50
N PRO A 84 -3.53 -8.76 -32.04
CA PRO A 84 -3.79 -8.80 -33.47
C PRO A 84 -4.39 -7.48 -33.96
N VAL A 85 -4.23 -7.21 -35.25
CA VAL A 85 -4.94 -6.11 -35.93
C VAL A 85 -6.33 -6.61 -36.32
N MET A 86 -7.37 -5.90 -35.91
CA MET A 86 -8.76 -6.23 -36.26
C MET A 86 -9.18 -5.51 -37.55
N GLU A 87 -10.11 -6.12 -38.29
CA GLU A 87 -10.76 -5.46 -39.42
C GLU A 87 -11.61 -4.28 -38.95
N GLY A 88 -11.59 -3.18 -39.69
CA GLY A 88 -12.16 -1.92 -39.22
C GLY A 88 -13.68 -1.93 -39.04
N ASP A 89 -14.37 -2.81 -39.76
CA ASP A 89 -15.82 -3.05 -39.74
C ASP A 89 -16.23 -4.27 -38.91
N ASP A 90 -15.29 -4.92 -38.20
CA ASP A 90 -15.62 -5.96 -37.23
C ASP A 90 -16.38 -5.37 -36.04
N ASP A 91 -17.39 -6.10 -35.55
CA ASP A 91 -18.01 -5.84 -34.26
C ASP A 91 -17.28 -6.65 -33.18
N ILE A 92 -16.65 -5.97 -32.23
CA ILE A 92 -15.92 -6.56 -31.11
C ILE A 92 -16.75 -6.40 -29.84
N GLU A 93 -17.22 -7.51 -29.30
CA GLU A 93 -17.87 -7.52 -27.99
C GLU A 93 -16.84 -7.37 -26.88
N VAL A 94 -17.12 -6.48 -25.93
CA VAL A 94 -16.22 -6.17 -24.80
C VAL A 94 -16.86 -6.65 -23.51
N PHE A 95 -16.11 -7.43 -22.73
CA PHE A 95 -16.55 -8.03 -21.49
C PHE A 95 -15.82 -7.44 -20.29
N ARG A 96 -16.56 -7.18 -19.22
CA ARG A 96 -15.99 -7.05 -17.88
C ARG A 96 -15.78 -8.45 -17.32
N LEU A 97 -14.55 -8.72 -16.89
CA LEU A 97 -14.15 -9.96 -16.26
C LEU A 97 -13.69 -9.68 -14.84
N GLN A 98 -14.19 -10.44 -13.87
CA GLN A 98 -13.80 -10.32 -12.48
C GLN A 98 -13.81 -11.70 -11.81
N ALA A 99 -12.76 -12.04 -11.06
CA ALA A 99 -12.65 -13.30 -10.32
C ALA A 99 -11.93 -13.10 -8.98
N PRO A 100 -12.11 -13.95 -7.96
CA PRO A 100 -11.37 -13.84 -6.70
C PRO A 100 -9.84 -13.95 -6.91
N VAL A 101 -9.06 -13.13 -6.20
CA VAL A 101 -7.60 -13.25 -6.26
C VAL A 101 -7.13 -14.57 -5.64
N TRP A 102 -6.03 -15.14 -6.16
CA TRP A 102 -5.39 -16.37 -5.64
C TRP A 102 -6.32 -17.57 -5.43
N GLU A 103 -7.33 -17.72 -6.30
CA GLU A 103 -8.25 -18.87 -6.26
C GLU A 103 -7.50 -20.20 -6.32
N PHE A 104 -6.42 -20.29 -7.12
CA PHE A 104 -5.55 -21.46 -7.20
C PHE A 104 -4.93 -21.89 -5.86
N LYS A 105 -4.87 -20.99 -4.87
CA LYS A 105 -4.26 -21.25 -3.55
C LYS A 105 -5.28 -21.32 -2.42
N TYR A 106 -6.34 -20.51 -2.50
CA TYR A 106 -7.29 -20.31 -1.39
C TYR A 106 -8.75 -20.59 -1.75
N GLY A 107 -9.04 -21.04 -2.98
CA GLY A 107 -10.41 -21.21 -3.47
C GLY A 107 -11.19 -19.90 -3.43
N ASP A 108 -12.47 -19.97 -3.07
CA ASP A 108 -13.41 -18.84 -3.04
C ASP A 108 -13.26 -17.92 -1.82
N LEU A 109 -12.36 -18.24 -0.86
CA LEU A 109 -12.21 -17.51 0.41
C LEU A 109 -12.06 -16.00 0.22
N LEU A 110 -11.21 -15.58 -0.72
CA LEU A 110 -10.97 -14.15 -0.97
C LEU A 110 -12.10 -13.47 -1.74
N GLY A 111 -12.93 -14.26 -2.45
CA GLY A 111 -14.17 -13.81 -3.07
C GLY A 111 -15.25 -13.49 -2.03
N HIS A 112 -15.31 -14.24 -0.93
CA HIS A 112 -16.17 -13.90 0.22
C HIS A 112 -15.77 -12.56 0.87
N LEU A 113 -14.48 -12.22 0.82
CA LEU A 113 -13.94 -10.94 1.29
C LEU A 113 -13.96 -9.83 0.22
N LYS A 114 -14.44 -10.12 -0.99
CA LYS A 114 -14.51 -9.18 -2.12
C LYS A 114 -13.14 -8.62 -2.55
N ILE A 115 -12.08 -9.44 -2.43
CA ILE A 115 -10.77 -9.15 -2.99
C ILE A 115 -10.69 -9.81 -4.36
N MET A 116 -10.84 -9.01 -5.41
CA MET A 116 -11.04 -9.47 -6.78
C MET A 116 -9.89 -9.04 -7.71
N HIS A 117 -9.62 -9.87 -8.71
CA HIS A 117 -8.83 -9.57 -9.90
C HIS A 117 -9.77 -9.11 -11.02
N ASP A 118 -9.39 -8.08 -11.76
CA ASP A 118 -10.16 -7.54 -12.88
C ASP A 118 -9.41 -7.72 -14.20
N ALA A 119 -10.16 -8.05 -15.26
CA ALA A 119 -9.66 -8.14 -16.62
C ALA A 119 -10.72 -7.65 -17.63
N ILE A 120 -10.31 -7.52 -18.89
CA ILE A 120 -11.20 -7.15 -20.00
C ILE A 120 -11.15 -8.28 -21.03
N GLY A 121 -12.33 -8.76 -21.43
CA GLY A 121 -12.48 -9.74 -22.51
C GLY A 121 -12.86 -9.07 -23.82
N PHE A 122 -12.40 -9.62 -24.93
CA PHE A 122 -12.77 -9.20 -26.28
C PHE A 122 -13.23 -10.41 -27.08
N ARG A 123 -14.31 -10.29 -27.87
CA ARG A 123 -14.71 -11.32 -28.84
C ARG A 123 -15.02 -10.67 -30.19
N SER A 124 -14.29 -11.08 -31.21
CA SER A 124 -14.52 -10.67 -32.59
C SER A 124 -15.67 -11.47 -33.19
N THR A 125 -16.60 -10.79 -33.86
CA THR A 125 -17.72 -11.46 -34.54
C THR A 125 -17.29 -12.02 -35.90
N LEU A 126 -16.34 -11.39 -36.59
CA LEU A 126 -15.83 -11.88 -37.87
C LEU A 126 -14.96 -13.13 -37.73
N THR A 127 -14.05 -13.15 -36.74
CA THR A 127 -13.11 -14.29 -36.56
C THR A 127 -13.66 -15.36 -35.63
N GLY A 128 -14.66 -15.02 -34.79
CA GLY A 128 -15.16 -15.89 -33.72
C GLY A 128 -14.19 -16.08 -32.55
N LYS A 129 -12.97 -15.53 -32.65
CA LYS A 129 -11.95 -15.63 -31.59
C LYS A 129 -12.26 -14.66 -30.45
N ASN A 130 -11.83 -15.06 -29.26
CA ASN A 130 -11.86 -14.20 -28.09
C ASN A 130 -10.50 -14.10 -27.42
N TYR A 131 -10.33 -13.06 -26.62
CA TYR A 131 -9.06 -12.68 -26.02
C TYR A 131 -9.31 -12.14 -24.62
N THR A 132 -8.34 -12.35 -23.74
CA THR A 132 -8.31 -11.76 -22.40
C THR A 132 -7.15 -10.78 -22.32
N MET A 133 -7.42 -9.60 -21.78
CA MET A 133 -6.43 -8.58 -21.45
C MET A 133 -6.49 -8.25 -19.98
N GLU A 134 -5.35 -8.33 -19.31
CA GLU A 134 -5.21 -8.08 -17.88
C GLU A 134 -3.97 -7.24 -17.59
N TRP A 135 -3.90 -6.66 -16.40
CA TRP A 135 -2.72 -5.98 -15.90
C TRP A 135 -2.43 -6.48 -14.49
N TYR A 136 -1.23 -7.02 -14.26
CA TYR A 136 -0.85 -7.54 -12.95
C TYR A 136 0.68 -7.56 -12.77
N GLU A 137 1.11 -8.05 -11.62
CA GLU A 137 2.50 -8.02 -11.18
C GLU A 137 3.36 -9.07 -11.87
N LEU A 138 4.57 -8.68 -12.30
CA LEU A 138 5.56 -9.62 -12.80
C LEU A 138 6.00 -10.63 -11.73
N PHE A 139 5.98 -10.19 -10.46
CA PHE A 139 6.53 -10.93 -9.32
C PHE A 139 5.52 -11.13 -8.18
N GLN A 140 4.22 -11.10 -8.46
CA GLN A 140 3.12 -11.21 -7.48
C GLN A 140 2.97 -10.01 -6.53
N LEU A 141 1.74 -9.82 -6.02
CA LEU A 141 1.31 -8.69 -5.19
C LEU A 141 2.19 -8.41 -3.97
N GLY A 142 2.69 -9.44 -3.28
CA GLY A 142 3.56 -9.25 -2.12
C GLY A 142 4.81 -8.42 -2.44
N ASN A 143 5.47 -8.71 -3.56
CA ASN A 143 6.68 -8.01 -4.01
C ASN A 143 6.41 -6.57 -4.49
N CYS A 144 5.16 -6.28 -4.89
CA CYS A 144 4.71 -4.93 -5.23
C CYS A 144 4.31 -4.11 -3.99
N THR A 145 4.05 -4.77 -2.86
CA THR A 145 3.51 -4.13 -1.65
C THR A 145 4.60 -3.87 -0.61
N PHE A 146 5.52 -4.81 -0.42
CA PHE A 146 6.59 -4.73 0.56
C PHE A 146 7.96 -4.96 -0.09
N PRO A 147 8.98 -4.18 0.29
CA PRO A 147 10.32 -4.36 -0.25
C PRO A 147 11.05 -5.55 0.39
N HIS A 148 12.15 -5.94 -0.26
CA HIS A 148 13.15 -6.84 0.28
C HIS A 148 14.25 -6.06 1.00
N LEU A 149 14.76 -6.64 2.08
CA LEU A 149 15.96 -6.14 2.75
C LEU A 149 17.16 -6.97 2.31
N ARG A 150 18.18 -6.29 1.79
CA ARG A 150 19.40 -6.91 1.28
C ARG A 150 20.58 -6.40 2.11
N PRO A 151 21.38 -7.27 2.76
CA PRO A 151 22.45 -6.85 3.66
C PRO A 151 23.53 -6.00 2.96
N GLU A 152 23.66 -6.14 1.64
CA GLU A 152 24.60 -5.40 0.80
C GLU A 152 24.08 -4.04 0.30
N MET A 153 22.86 -3.61 0.70
CA MET A 153 22.25 -2.35 0.29
C MET A 153 21.68 -1.58 1.49
N ASP A 154 21.95 -0.27 1.56
CA ASP A 154 21.38 0.59 2.60
C ASP A 154 19.87 0.81 2.41
N ALA A 155 19.41 0.87 1.16
CA ALA A 155 18.03 1.13 0.81
C ALA A 155 17.23 -0.18 0.59
N PRO A 156 15.93 -0.21 0.96
CA PRO A 156 15.07 -1.34 0.65
C PRO A 156 14.92 -1.53 -0.86
N PHE A 157 14.99 -2.80 -1.31
CA PHE A 157 14.97 -3.17 -2.72
C PHE A 157 13.56 -3.63 -3.17
N TRP A 158 13.09 -3.16 -4.32
CA TRP A 158 11.72 -3.42 -4.79
C TRP A 158 11.69 -4.25 -6.07
N CYS A 159 10.81 -5.26 -6.08
CA CYS A 159 10.45 -6.04 -7.28
C CYS A 159 9.00 -5.74 -7.66
N ASN A 160 8.70 -4.46 -7.89
CA ASN A 160 7.34 -3.92 -7.97
C ASN A 160 6.86 -3.60 -9.40
N GLN A 161 7.43 -4.26 -10.41
CA GLN A 161 7.01 -4.06 -11.79
C GLN A 161 5.68 -4.77 -12.07
N GLY A 162 4.77 -4.06 -12.74
CA GLY A 162 3.55 -4.63 -13.33
C GLY A 162 3.44 -4.32 -14.83
N ALA A 163 2.69 -5.15 -15.53
CA ALA A 163 2.55 -5.07 -16.98
C ALA A 163 1.20 -5.58 -17.46
N ALA A 164 0.85 -5.15 -18.68
CA ALA A 164 -0.26 -5.74 -19.41
C ALA A 164 0.11 -7.13 -19.93
N CYS A 165 -0.85 -8.05 -19.90
CA CYS A 165 -0.81 -9.35 -20.54
C CYS A 165 -2.03 -9.46 -21.47
N PHE A 166 -1.81 -9.96 -22.67
CA PHE A 166 -2.86 -10.19 -23.67
C PHE A 166 -2.67 -11.60 -24.21
N PHE A 167 -3.74 -12.39 -24.28
CA PHE A 167 -3.70 -13.75 -24.79
C PHE A 167 -5.03 -14.19 -25.40
N GLU A 168 -5.00 -15.21 -26.24
CA GLU A 168 -6.18 -15.82 -26.86
C GLU A 168 -6.92 -16.71 -25.87
N GLY A 169 -8.25 -16.66 -25.88
CA GLY A 169 -9.13 -17.39 -24.97
C GLY A 169 -9.70 -16.53 -23.85
N ILE A 170 -10.98 -16.75 -23.54
CA ILE A 170 -11.64 -16.38 -22.29
C ILE A 170 -11.99 -17.68 -21.57
N ASP A 171 -11.46 -17.88 -20.37
CA ASP A 171 -11.80 -19.01 -19.52
C ASP A 171 -13.13 -18.74 -18.80
N ASP A 172 -14.23 -19.13 -19.44
CA ASP A 172 -15.59 -18.94 -18.92
C ASP A 172 -15.77 -19.47 -17.48
N VAL A 173 -15.13 -20.60 -17.14
CA VAL A 173 -15.29 -21.21 -15.81
C VAL A 173 -14.63 -20.31 -14.76
N HIS A 174 -13.39 -19.90 -15.00
CA HIS A 174 -12.65 -19.02 -14.10
C HIS A 174 -13.41 -17.73 -13.76
N TRP A 175 -14.05 -17.10 -14.76
CA TRP A 175 -14.75 -15.83 -14.56
C TRP A 175 -16.19 -15.98 -14.06
N LYS A 176 -16.86 -17.13 -14.27
CA LYS A 176 -18.27 -17.32 -13.91
C LYS A 176 -18.49 -18.05 -12.58
N GLU A 177 -17.57 -18.93 -12.17
CA GLU A 177 -17.79 -19.80 -11.01
C GLU A 177 -17.96 -18.97 -9.72
N ASN A 178 -17.01 -18.08 -9.43
CA ASN A 178 -17.02 -17.24 -8.23
C ASN A 178 -16.93 -15.73 -8.55
N GLY A 179 -17.21 -15.37 -9.80
CA GLY A 179 -16.84 -14.07 -10.38
C GLY A 179 -17.95 -13.37 -11.16
N THR A 180 -17.55 -12.59 -12.16
CA THR A 180 -18.45 -11.95 -13.12
C THR A 180 -17.85 -12.00 -14.52
N LEU A 181 -18.64 -12.47 -15.47
CA LEU A 181 -18.40 -12.33 -16.91
C LEU A 181 -19.66 -11.71 -17.52
N VAL A 182 -19.56 -10.46 -17.96
CA VAL A 182 -20.69 -9.72 -18.53
C VAL A 182 -20.23 -8.83 -19.68
N GLN A 183 -20.97 -8.86 -20.79
CA GLN A 183 -20.73 -7.93 -21.89
C GLN A 183 -21.13 -6.51 -21.45
N VAL A 184 -20.24 -5.55 -21.66
CA VAL A 184 -20.43 -4.15 -21.25
C VAL A 184 -20.48 -3.19 -22.44
N ALA A 185 -19.96 -3.59 -23.60
CA ALA A 185 -20.01 -2.80 -24.82
C ALA A 185 -19.86 -3.68 -26.07
N THR A 186 -20.11 -3.05 -27.22
CA THR A 186 -19.66 -3.52 -28.54
C THR A 186 -18.95 -2.34 -29.20
N ILE A 187 -17.75 -2.57 -29.72
CA ILE A 187 -16.91 -1.55 -30.37
C ILE A 187 -16.55 -2.01 -31.79
N SER A 188 -16.20 -1.08 -32.68
CA SER A 188 -15.66 -1.49 -33.98
C SER A 188 -14.20 -1.92 -33.86
N GLY A 189 -13.72 -2.79 -34.75
CA GLY A 189 -12.30 -3.20 -34.77
C GLY A 189 -11.30 -2.07 -35.04
N LYS A 190 -11.78 -0.88 -35.42
CA LYS A 190 -10.96 0.34 -35.57
C LYS A 190 -10.65 1.04 -34.24
N LEU A 191 -11.50 0.90 -33.22
CA LEU A 191 -11.35 1.58 -31.93
C LEU A 191 -10.25 0.93 -31.07
#